data_AF-B8IAM5-F1
#
_entry.id   AF-B8IAM5-F1
#
_cell.length_a   1.000
_cell.length_b   1.000
_cell.length_c   1.000
_cell.angle_alpha   90.00
_cell.angle_beta   90.00
_cell.angle_gamma   90.00
#
_symmetry.space_group_name_H-M   'P 1'
#
loop_
_entity.id
_entity.type
_entity.pdbx_description
1 polymer ?
#
loop_
_entity_poly.entity_id
_entity_poly.type
_entity_poly.pdbx_seq_one_letter_code
_entity_poly.pdbx_strand_id
1 'polypeptide(L)'
;MIAEDECRLNLLVAYPYLSAPAIKVLEERAADLRWVLDSGAFTAWKAGKPIALDDYCRFLENLPVQPWRYFTLDVIGDPHASLKNYETMLARGFTPVPIFTRGESLDMLDEYYKTSDLVGVGGLVGTTGNKGFVNGVMKRIAGRKVHLLGFTNLEYISVYRPYMCDSSSWASAMQYASIKLYAHGKVIAVSKKDFVKPPSPKILALFNEMGLEARALARADQWVNTGRGENAIERVAFRSFTRHQLEVRKNLGTHLFMAVASDWQAKCAHDAFCFWRGQRPALCA
;
A
#
# COMPACT_ATOMS: atom_id res chain seq x y z
N MET A 1 15.03 3.36 -15.95
CA MET A 1 14.85 3.45 -14.49
C MET A 1 13.84 4.54 -14.20
N ILE A 2 12.87 4.29 -13.32
CA ILE A 2 11.87 5.29 -12.91
C ILE A 2 12.55 6.30 -11.98
N ALA A 3 12.42 7.61 -12.26
CA ALA A 3 13.00 8.64 -11.41
C ALA A 3 12.31 8.68 -10.02
N GLU A 4 13.09 8.90 -8.96
CA GLU A 4 12.62 8.82 -7.57
C GLU A 4 11.60 9.92 -7.24
N ASP A 5 11.73 11.09 -7.88
CA ASP A 5 10.90 12.27 -7.60
C ASP A 5 9.69 12.45 -8.54
N GLU A 6 9.52 11.57 -9.53
CA GLU A 6 8.39 11.68 -10.45
C GLU A 6 7.06 11.35 -9.75
N CYS A 7 6.05 12.22 -9.95
CA CYS A 7 4.70 11.98 -9.44
C CYS A 7 4.08 10.78 -10.15
N ARG A 8 3.85 9.71 -9.38
CA ARG A 8 3.29 8.45 -9.86
C ARG A 8 2.29 7.91 -8.86
N LEU A 9 1.35 7.11 -9.36
CA LEU A 9 0.46 6.32 -8.52
C LEU A 9 1.24 5.15 -7.90
N ASN A 10 1.23 5.09 -6.57
CA ASN A 10 1.93 4.05 -5.81
C ASN A 10 1.00 2.87 -5.53
N LEU A 11 1.24 1.71 -6.16
CA LEU A 11 0.46 0.49 -5.94
C LEU A 11 1.30 -0.63 -5.32
N LEU A 12 0.73 -1.34 -4.35
CA LEU A 12 1.27 -2.63 -3.90
C LEU A 12 0.34 -3.73 -4.38
N VAL A 13 0.90 -4.78 -4.96
CA VAL A 13 0.15 -5.99 -5.34
C VAL A 13 0.86 -7.19 -4.76
N ALA A 14 0.12 -8.08 -4.10
CA ALA A 14 0.70 -9.33 -3.60
C ALA A 14 0.70 -10.40 -4.68
N TYR A 15 1.71 -11.28 -4.67
CA TYR A 15 1.86 -12.38 -5.62
C TYR A 15 0.58 -13.21 -5.84
N PRO A 16 -0.17 -13.63 -4.80
CA PRO A 16 -1.42 -14.37 -5.00
C PRO A 16 -2.53 -13.62 -5.76
N TYR A 17 -2.41 -12.30 -5.89
CA TYR A 17 -3.39 -11.44 -6.56
C TYR A 17 -2.97 -11.00 -7.97
N LEU A 18 -1.75 -11.36 -8.43
CA LEU A 18 -1.27 -11.02 -9.77
C LEU A 18 -1.82 -11.98 -10.83
N SER A 19 -3.09 -11.77 -11.18
CA SER A 19 -3.71 -12.41 -12.35
C SER A 19 -3.21 -11.79 -13.66
N ALA A 20 -3.35 -12.51 -14.79
CA ALA A 20 -2.96 -11.98 -16.10
C ALA A 20 -3.66 -10.64 -16.44
N PRO A 21 -4.96 -10.43 -16.15
CA PRO A 21 -5.58 -9.11 -16.29
C PRO A 21 -4.95 -8.03 -15.43
N ALA A 22 -4.54 -8.35 -14.18
CA ALA A 22 -3.90 -7.37 -13.30
C ALA A 22 -2.51 -6.98 -13.82
N ILE A 23 -1.72 -7.97 -14.26
CA ILE A 23 -0.42 -7.75 -14.90
C ILE A 23 -0.56 -6.83 -16.13
N LYS A 24 -1.56 -7.09 -16.98
CA LYS A 24 -1.84 -6.27 -18.16
C LYS A 24 -2.12 -4.81 -17.79
N VAL A 25 -2.85 -4.55 -16.70
CA VAL A 25 -3.09 -3.17 -16.23
C VAL A 25 -1.78 -2.51 -15.77
N LEU A 26 -0.93 -3.24 -15.05
CA LEU A 26 0.37 -2.72 -14.60
C LEU A 26 1.29 -2.38 -15.78
N GLU A 27 1.30 -3.23 -16.80
CA GLU A 27 2.07 -3.02 -18.04
C GLU A 27 1.56 -1.82 -18.83
N GLU A 28 0.26 -1.79 -19.16
CA GLU A 28 -0.34 -0.71 -19.96
C GLU A 28 -0.29 0.67 -19.27
N ARG A 29 -0.13 0.70 -17.94
CA ARG A 29 -0.09 1.93 -17.14
C ARG A 29 1.29 2.20 -16.53
N ALA A 30 2.32 1.47 -16.92
CA ALA A 30 3.66 1.56 -16.32
C ALA A 30 4.23 2.99 -16.29
N ALA A 31 3.86 3.85 -17.25
CA ALA A 31 4.28 5.25 -17.30
C ALA A 31 3.73 6.11 -16.13
N ASP A 32 2.58 5.76 -15.58
CA ASP A 32 1.92 6.49 -14.48
C ASP A 32 2.12 5.82 -13.11
N LEU A 33 2.65 4.59 -13.09
CA LEU A 33 2.73 3.75 -11.90
C LEU A 33 4.14 3.69 -11.33
N ARG A 34 4.20 3.62 -10.00
CA ARG A 34 5.31 3.06 -9.22
C ARG A 34 4.70 1.91 -8.43
N TRP A 35 5.05 0.67 -8.75
CA TRP A 35 4.42 -0.47 -8.11
C TRP A 35 5.42 -1.40 -7.44
N VAL A 36 5.02 -1.97 -6.31
CA VAL A 36 5.81 -2.92 -5.54
C VAL A 36 5.10 -4.26 -5.43
N LEU A 37 5.88 -5.33 -5.43
CA LEU A 37 5.39 -6.69 -5.32
C LEU A 37 5.59 -7.21 -3.89
N ASP A 38 4.49 -7.50 -3.22
CA ASP A 38 4.48 -8.23 -1.95
C ASP A 38 4.51 -9.73 -2.20
N SER A 39 5.29 -10.49 -1.42
CA SER A 39 5.40 -11.94 -1.57
C SER A 39 4.07 -12.66 -1.32
N GLY A 40 3.14 -12.01 -0.60
CA GLY A 40 1.86 -12.55 -0.21
C GLY A 40 1.91 -13.48 0.99
N ALA A 41 3.05 -13.59 1.69
CA ALA A 41 3.25 -14.51 2.81
C ALA A 41 2.16 -14.37 3.89
N PHE A 42 1.81 -13.14 4.27
CA PHE A 42 0.78 -12.89 5.27
C PHE A 42 -0.61 -13.37 4.83
N THR A 43 -0.94 -13.18 3.54
CA THR A 43 -2.22 -13.65 2.95
C THR A 43 -2.25 -15.17 2.86
N ALA A 44 -1.17 -15.77 2.37
CA ALA A 44 -0.97 -17.21 2.26
C ALA A 44 -1.08 -17.91 3.63
N TRP A 45 -0.40 -17.36 4.65
CA TRP A 45 -0.43 -17.84 6.02
C TRP A 45 -1.84 -17.83 6.61
N LYS A 46 -2.57 -16.70 6.49
CA LYS A 46 -3.97 -16.60 6.94
C LYS A 46 -4.90 -17.58 6.22
N ALA A 47 -4.61 -17.91 4.96
CA ALA A 47 -5.39 -18.86 4.17
C ALA A 47 -4.97 -20.32 4.37
N GLY A 48 -3.91 -20.60 5.14
CA GLY A 48 -3.34 -21.95 5.29
C GLY A 48 -2.74 -22.52 4.01
N LYS A 49 -2.32 -21.66 3.07
CA LYS A 49 -1.79 -22.04 1.75
C LYS A 49 -0.37 -21.49 1.60
N PRO A 50 0.67 -22.16 2.13
CA PRO A 50 2.04 -21.65 2.05
C PRO A 50 2.49 -21.51 0.60
N ILE A 51 3.34 -20.52 0.34
CA ILE A 51 3.95 -20.29 -0.96
C ILE A 51 5.32 -20.98 -0.94
N ALA A 52 5.62 -21.79 -1.96
CA ALA A 52 6.96 -22.33 -2.13
C ALA A 52 7.90 -21.25 -2.70
N LEU A 53 9.11 -21.15 -2.17
CA LEU A 53 10.10 -20.17 -2.63
C LEU A 53 10.40 -20.32 -4.13
N ASP A 54 10.49 -21.57 -4.62
CA ASP A 54 10.75 -21.85 -6.04
C ASP A 54 9.63 -21.35 -6.95
N ASP A 55 8.36 -21.46 -6.50
CA ASP A 55 7.23 -20.92 -7.25
C ASP A 55 7.32 -19.39 -7.35
N TYR A 56 7.66 -18.75 -6.23
CA TYR A 56 7.81 -17.29 -6.20
C TYR A 56 8.98 -16.81 -7.07
N CYS A 57 10.15 -17.46 -7.01
CA CYS A 57 11.30 -17.14 -7.86
C CYS A 57 10.99 -17.34 -9.36
N ARG A 58 10.36 -18.46 -9.73
CA ARG A 58 9.93 -18.70 -11.13
C ARG A 58 8.94 -17.65 -11.60
N PHE A 59 8.03 -17.23 -10.73
CA PHE A 59 7.10 -16.15 -11.05
C PHE A 59 7.85 -14.84 -11.36
N LEU A 60 8.82 -14.45 -10.51
CA LEU A 60 9.63 -13.25 -10.71
C LEU A 60 10.43 -13.28 -12.04
N GLU A 61 11.00 -14.44 -12.39
CA GLU A 61 11.76 -14.64 -13.64
C GLU A 61 10.89 -14.41 -14.89
N ASN A 62 9.62 -14.82 -14.82
CA ASN A 62 8.70 -14.80 -15.96
C ASN A 62 7.77 -13.57 -15.96
N LEU A 63 7.99 -12.62 -15.05
CA LEU A 63 7.12 -11.47 -14.90
C LEU A 63 7.35 -10.47 -16.07
N PRO A 64 6.34 -10.18 -16.90
CA PRO A 64 6.53 -9.41 -18.14
C PRO A 64 6.76 -7.92 -17.87
N VAL A 65 6.34 -7.42 -16.71
CA VAL A 65 6.56 -6.04 -16.26
C VAL A 65 7.32 -6.08 -14.95
N GLN A 66 8.48 -5.45 -14.89
CA GLN A 66 9.29 -5.46 -13.67
C GLN A 66 8.71 -4.48 -12.63
N PRO A 67 8.58 -4.89 -11.36
CA PRO A 67 8.18 -3.99 -10.29
C PRO A 67 9.30 -2.99 -10.00
N TRP A 68 8.92 -1.88 -9.36
CA TRP A 68 9.91 -0.95 -8.83
C TRP A 68 10.77 -1.62 -7.76
N ARG A 69 10.13 -2.41 -6.89
CA ARG A 69 10.75 -3.24 -5.85
C ARG A 69 9.87 -4.46 -5.56
N TYR A 70 10.47 -5.55 -5.07
CA TYR A 70 9.74 -6.73 -4.60
C TYR A 70 10.32 -7.18 -3.27
N PHE A 71 9.47 -7.70 -2.39
CA PHE A 71 9.90 -8.17 -1.07
C PHE A 71 10.37 -9.63 -1.12
N THR A 72 11.25 -10.00 -0.20
CA THR A 72 11.56 -11.41 0.03
C THR A 72 10.30 -12.18 0.46
N LEU A 73 10.27 -13.49 0.20
CA LEU A 73 9.24 -14.36 0.76
C LEU A 73 9.55 -14.65 2.23
N ASP A 74 8.90 -13.94 3.15
CA ASP A 74 9.01 -14.17 4.58
C ASP A 74 8.18 -15.38 5.04
N VAL A 75 8.58 -15.94 6.17
CA VAL A 75 7.89 -17.02 6.87
C VAL A 75 7.35 -16.45 8.17
N ILE A 76 6.02 -16.28 8.23
CA ILE A 76 5.35 -15.63 9.36
C ILE A 76 5.63 -16.40 10.66
N GLY A 77 6.30 -15.72 11.61
CA GLY A 77 6.67 -16.28 12.90
C GLY A 77 8.01 -17.02 12.93
N ASP A 78 8.72 -17.12 11.79
CA ASP A 78 10.03 -17.77 11.69
C ASP A 78 11.05 -16.85 10.97
N PRO A 79 11.77 -16.01 11.74
CA PRO A 79 12.77 -15.11 11.16
C PRO A 79 13.97 -15.85 10.55
N HIS A 80 14.34 -17.03 11.07
CA HIS A 80 15.45 -17.81 10.53
C HIS A 80 15.10 -18.40 9.17
N ALA A 81 13.89 -18.93 9.00
CA ALA A 81 13.42 -19.38 7.69
C ALA A 81 13.27 -18.22 6.71
N SER A 82 12.83 -17.03 7.18
CA SER A 82 12.77 -15.81 6.36
C SER A 82 14.15 -15.38 5.86
N LEU A 83 15.18 -15.43 6.73
CA LEU A 83 16.57 -15.15 6.37
C LEU A 83 17.08 -16.17 5.34
N LYS A 84 16.81 -17.47 5.54
CA LYS A 84 17.20 -18.51 4.58
C LYS A 84 16.57 -18.30 3.21
N ASN A 85 15.30 -17.89 3.15
CA ASN A 85 14.65 -17.53 1.88
C ASN A 85 15.35 -16.34 1.21
N TYR A 86 15.66 -15.30 1.99
CA TYR A 86 16.38 -14.13 1.50
C TYR A 86 17.76 -14.49 0.92
N GLU A 87 18.58 -15.25 1.66
CA GLU A 87 19.90 -15.71 1.21
C GLU A 87 19.81 -16.59 -0.04
N THR A 88 18.80 -17.46 -0.10
CA THR A 88 18.56 -18.31 -1.29
C THR A 88 18.21 -17.47 -2.52
N MET A 89 17.40 -16.43 -2.36
CA MET A 89 17.08 -15.49 -3.44
C MET A 89 18.32 -14.73 -3.90
N LEU A 90 19.15 -14.23 -2.98
CA LEU A 90 20.41 -13.56 -3.32
C LEU A 90 21.36 -14.50 -4.09
N ALA A 91 21.49 -15.75 -3.63
CA ALA A 91 22.34 -16.75 -4.29
C ALA A 91 21.89 -17.10 -5.72
N ARG A 92 20.61 -16.87 -6.04
CA ARG A 92 20.04 -17.03 -7.39
C ARG A 92 20.14 -15.77 -8.26
N GLY A 93 20.70 -14.68 -7.73
CA GLY A 93 20.87 -13.42 -8.46
C GLY A 93 19.68 -12.46 -8.35
N PHE A 94 18.70 -12.73 -7.48
CA PHE A 94 17.65 -11.76 -7.17
C PHE A 94 18.16 -10.69 -6.20
N THR A 95 17.46 -9.56 -6.15
CA THR A 95 17.72 -8.43 -5.25
C THR A 95 16.44 -8.03 -4.50
N PRO A 96 15.83 -8.94 -3.72
CA PRO A 96 14.61 -8.63 -2.98
C PRO A 96 14.87 -7.62 -1.86
N VAL A 97 13.82 -6.91 -1.44
CA VAL A 97 13.82 -6.14 -0.20
C VAL A 97 13.69 -7.12 0.98
N PRO A 98 14.70 -7.23 1.87
CA PRO A 98 14.61 -8.09 3.05
C PRO A 98 13.54 -7.58 4.02
N ILE A 99 12.98 -8.49 4.81
CA ILE A 99 11.99 -8.16 5.85
C ILE A 99 12.61 -8.47 7.20
N PHE A 100 12.82 -7.42 7.99
CA PHE A 100 13.10 -7.50 9.41
C PHE A 100 11.79 -7.64 10.18
N THR A 101 11.72 -8.59 11.11
CA THR A 101 10.52 -8.86 11.91
C THR A 101 10.84 -9.01 13.40
N ARG A 102 9.78 -9.21 14.20
CA ARG A 102 9.92 -9.44 15.64
C ARG A 102 10.61 -10.77 15.90
N GLY A 103 11.53 -10.78 16.87
CA GLY A 103 12.31 -11.96 17.24
C GLY A 103 13.73 -11.95 16.70
N GLU A 104 14.05 -11.04 15.77
CA GLU A 104 15.42 -10.84 15.28
C GLU A 104 16.23 -9.91 16.19
N SER A 105 17.56 -10.12 16.20
CA SER A 105 18.50 -9.13 16.76
C SER A 105 18.49 -7.88 15.90
N LEU A 106 18.56 -6.69 16.51
CA LEU A 106 18.66 -5.41 15.78
C LEU A 106 19.90 -5.33 14.89
N ASP A 107 20.93 -6.14 15.14
CA ASP A 107 22.13 -6.21 14.29
C ASP A 107 21.81 -6.76 12.88
N MET A 108 20.73 -7.54 12.74
CA MET A 108 20.27 -8.04 11.43
C MET A 108 19.89 -6.91 10.48
N LEU A 109 19.47 -5.75 10.99
CA LEU A 109 19.22 -4.58 10.14
C LEU A 109 20.49 -4.20 9.36
N ASP A 110 21.67 -4.23 9.99
CA ASP A 110 22.91 -3.86 9.32
C ASP A 110 23.36 -4.92 8.33
N GLU A 111 23.14 -6.20 8.63
CA GLU A 111 23.36 -7.29 7.68
C GLU A 111 22.48 -7.12 6.42
N TYR A 112 21.20 -6.79 6.59
CA TYR A 112 20.30 -6.50 5.48
C TYR A 112 20.75 -5.29 4.65
N TYR A 113 21.21 -4.22 5.31
CA TYR A 113 21.71 -3.04 4.60
C TYR A 113 23.03 -3.24 3.84
N LYS A 114 23.76 -4.35 4.06
CA LYS A 114 24.93 -4.69 3.22
C LYS A 114 24.53 -5.09 1.80
N THR A 115 23.31 -5.60 1.63
CA THR A 115 22.84 -6.20 0.36
C THR A 115 21.60 -5.52 -0.21
N SER A 116 20.94 -4.64 0.55
CA SER A 116 19.78 -3.87 0.10
C SER A 116 19.83 -2.42 0.58
N ASP A 117 19.39 -1.47 -0.23
CA ASP A 117 19.29 -0.06 0.16
C ASP A 117 18.04 0.24 1.01
N LEU A 118 17.15 -0.74 1.14
CA LEU A 118 15.84 -0.65 1.79
C LEU A 118 15.58 -1.92 2.61
N VAL A 119 15.01 -1.77 3.80
CA VAL A 119 14.55 -2.91 4.61
C VAL A 119 13.06 -2.75 4.90
N GLY A 120 12.29 -3.83 4.73
CA GLY A 120 10.92 -3.92 5.19
C GLY A 120 10.84 -4.26 6.67
N VAL A 121 9.91 -3.66 7.41
CA VAL A 121 9.66 -3.98 8.82
C VAL A 121 8.29 -4.62 8.95
N GLY A 122 8.28 -5.93 9.22
CA GLY A 122 7.11 -6.77 9.40
C GLY A 122 6.68 -6.93 10.86
N GLY A 123 5.67 -7.78 11.09
CA GLY A 123 5.20 -8.10 12.44
C GLY A 123 4.50 -6.94 13.17
N LEU A 124 3.95 -5.98 12.42
CA LEU A 124 3.25 -4.81 12.97
C LEU A 124 1.72 -4.98 12.95
N VAL A 125 1.17 -5.62 11.91
CA VAL A 125 -0.27 -5.76 11.73
C VAL A 125 -0.87 -6.69 12.79
N GLY A 126 -1.93 -6.24 13.47
CA GLY A 126 -2.62 -7.03 14.49
C GLY A 126 -1.89 -7.15 15.84
N THR A 127 -0.74 -6.49 15.99
CA THR A 127 0.05 -6.52 17.24
C THR A 127 -0.18 -5.24 18.06
N THR A 128 -0.34 -5.40 19.38
CA THR A 128 -0.43 -4.27 20.32
C THR A 128 0.97 -3.81 20.72
N GLY A 129 1.11 -2.56 21.21
CA GLY A 129 2.40 -2.07 21.71
C GLY A 129 3.48 -1.85 20.63
N ASN A 130 3.10 -1.68 19.36
CA ASN A 130 4.05 -1.47 18.26
C ASN A 130 4.97 -0.26 18.46
N LYS A 131 4.54 0.77 19.20
CA LYS A 131 5.30 2.02 19.36
C LYS A 131 6.73 1.79 19.88
N GLY A 132 6.90 0.96 20.92
CA GLY A 132 8.21 0.69 21.49
C GLY A 132 9.13 -0.06 20.51
N PHE A 133 8.58 -1.06 19.82
CA PHE A 133 9.30 -1.82 18.80
C PHE A 133 9.74 -0.93 17.63
N VAL A 134 8.79 -0.19 17.04
CA VAL A 134 9.08 0.72 15.92
C VAL A 134 10.07 1.80 16.34
N ASN A 135 9.96 2.37 17.55
CA ASN A 135 10.96 3.32 18.07
C ASN A 135 12.38 2.72 18.09
N GLY A 136 12.54 1.49 18.60
CA GLY A 136 13.83 0.81 18.66
C GLY A 136 14.40 0.55 17.27
N VAL A 137 13.57 0.03 16.36
CA VAL A 137 13.96 -0.26 14.97
C VAL A 137 14.33 1.02 14.22
N MET A 138 13.48 2.06 14.29
CA MET A 138 13.74 3.35 13.63
C MET A 138 15.00 4.03 14.18
N LYS A 139 15.30 3.89 15.48
CA LYS A 139 16.55 4.38 16.08
C LYS A 139 17.78 3.67 15.48
N ARG A 140 17.72 2.35 15.25
CA ARG A 140 18.82 1.60 14.62
C ARG A 140 18.93 1.90 13.12
N ILE A 141 17.81 2.06 12.43
CA ILE A 141 17.76 2.43 11.00
C ILE A 141 18.46 3.76 10.75
N ALA A 142 18.34 4.71 11.69
CA ALA A 142 19.11 5.97 11.68
C ALA A 142 19.04 6.75 10.36
N GLY A 143 17.85 6.84 9.77
CA GLY A 143 17.60 7.59 8.53
C GLY A 143 17.80 6.82 7.23
N ARG A 144 18.29 5.57 7.27
CA ARG A 144 18.31 4.67 6.10
C ARG A 144 16.89 4.38 5.61
N LYS A 145 16.74 4.00 4.34
CA LYS A 145 15.40 3.78 3.76
C LYS A 145 14.74 2.57 4.43
N VAL A 146 13.47 2.72 4.77
CA VAL A 146 12.65 1.67 5.41
C VAL A 146 11.24 1.61 4.81
N HIS A 147 10.71 0.40 4.65
CA HIS A 147 9.30 0.16 4.38
C HIS A 147 8.59 -0.32 5.65
N LEU A 148 7.57 0.39 6.13
CA LEU A 148 6.74 -0.12 7.24
C LEU A 148 5.54 -0.90 6.70
N LEU A 149 5.54 -2.22 6.86
CA LEU A 149 4.50 -3.11 6.33
C LEU A 149 3.19 -2.93 7.09
N GLY A 150 2.14 -2.47 6.38
CA GLY A 150 0.79 -2.30 6.93
C GLY A 150 0.65 -1.30 8.10
N PHE A 151 1.69 -0.53 8.41
CA PHE A 151 1.71 0.41 9.55
C PHE A 151 1.60 1.86 9.06
N THR A 152 0.36 2.31 8.89
CA THR A 152 0.05 3.54 8.13
C THR A 152 -0.82 4.55 8.88
N ASN A 153 -0.82 4.52 10.21
CA ASN A 153 -1.40 5.61 10.96
C ASN A 153 -0.62 6.91 10.65
N LEU A 154 -1.34 7.93 10.21
CA LEU A 154 -0.74 9.19 9.76
C LEU A 154 0.06 9.93 10.84
N GLU A 155 -0.33 9.81 12.10
CA GLU A 155 0.45 10.37 13.23
C GLU A 155 1.79 9.66 13.39
N TYR A 156 1.85 8.36 13.10
CA TYR A 156 3.12 7.63 13.12
C TYR A 156 3.95 7.88 11.85
N ILE A 157 3.32 8.00 10.68
CA ILE A 157 4.03 8.37 9.45
C ILE A 157 4.67 9.76 9.60
N SER A 158 3.98 10.73 10.22
CA SER A 158 4.53 12.08 10.42
C SER A 158 5.71 12.11 11.39
N VAL A 159 5.71 11.22 12.40
CA VAL A 159 6.81 11.09 13.37
C VAL A 159 8.01 10.33 12.79
N TYR A 160 7.78 9.15 12.20
CA TYR A 160 8.86 8.26 11.77
C TYR A 160 9.36 8.55 10.36
N ARG A 161 8.53 9.17 9.51
CA ARG A 161 8.82 9.50 8.11
C ARG A 161 9.53 8.34 7.37
N PRO A 162 8.93 7.13 7.34
CA PRO A 162 9.54 6.02 6.63
C PRO A 162 9.68 6.37 5.15
N TYR A 163 10.63 5.72 4.47
CA TYR A 163 10.80 5.91 3.04
C TYR A 163 9.53 5.48 2.28
N MET A 164 8.97 4.33 2.64
CA MET A 164 7.70 3.85 2.12
C MET A 164 6.87 3.09 3.15
N CYS A 165 5.58 2.95 2.88
CA CYS A 165 4.66 2.12 3.65
C CYS A 165 3.44 1.78 2.79
N ASP A 166 2.64 0.80 3.19
CA ASP A 166 1.48 0.36 2.42
C ASP A 166 0.22 0.22 3.27
N SER A 167 -0.94 0.36 2.63
CA SER A 167 -2.22 0.16 3.30
C SER A 167 -3.29 -0.39 2.37
N SER A 168 -4.10 -1.29 2.93
CA SER A 168 -5.37 -1.74 2.37
C SER A 168 -6.58 -1.08 3.02
N SER A 169 -6.39 -0.05 3.86
CA SER A 169 -7.49 0.55 4.65
C SER A 169 -8.59 1.19 3.79
N TRP A 170 -8.29 1.54 2.53
CA TRP A 170 -9.28 2.00 1.57
C TRP A 170 -10.35 0.93 1.29
N ALA A 171 -9.98 -0.36 1.35
CA ALA A 171 -10.88 -1.48 1.11
C ALA A 171 -11.95 -1.65 2.21
N SER A 172 -11.79 -1.00 3.37
CA SER A 172 -12.82 -0.98 4.43
C SER A 172 -14.16 -0.43 3.92
N ALA A 173 -14.14 0.43 2.91
CA ALA A 173 -15.37 0.93 2.29
C ALA A 173 -16.16 -0.23 1.67
N MET A 174 -15.48 -1.11 0.95
CA MET A 174 -16.10 -2.23 0.23
C MET A 174 -16.41 -3.42 1.16
N GLN A 175 -15.62 -3.63 2.22
CA GLN A 175 -15.80 -4.74 3.15
C GLN A 175 -16.81 -4.46 4.26
N TYR A 176 -16.86 -3.22 4.75
CA TYR A 176 -17.57 -2.86 5.98
C TYR A 176 -18.51 -1.66 5.81
N ALA A 177 -18.72 -1.19 4.58
CA ALA A 177 -19.49 0.04 4.32
C ALA A 177 -18.97 1.24 5.14
N SER A 178 -17.64 1.31 5.35
CA SER A 178 -16.98 2.35 6.13
C SER A 178 -15.85 2.99 5.34
N ILE A 179 -16.06 4.23 4.92
CA ILE A 179 -15.13 5.02 4.12
C ILE A 179 -14.10 5.67 5.05
N LYS A 180 -12.81 5.44 4.76
CA LYS A 180 -11.70 6.22 5.34
C LYS A 180 -11.47 7.45 4.46
N LEU A 181 -12.13 8.55 4.82
CA LEU A 181 -12.08 9.82 4.10
C LEU A 181 -10.86 10.63 4.53
N TYR A 182 -9.94 10.89 3.61
CA TYR A 182 -8.78 11.73 3.83
C TYR A 182 -9.13 13.21 3.65
N ALA A 183 -8.79 14.01 4.65
CA ALA A 183 -9.16 15.42 4.78
C ALA A 183 -7.95 16.23 5.24
N HIS A 184 -7.00 16.49 4.33
CA HIS A 184 -5.83 17.37 4.55
C HIS A 184 -5.04 17.04 5.83
N GLY A 185 -4.32 15.92 5.84
CA GLY A 185 -3.53 15.51 7.01
C GLY A 185 -4.33 14.82 8.12
N LYS A 186 -5.62 14.51 7.89
CA LYS A 186 -6.44 13.71 8.81
C LYS A 186 -7.23 12.65 8.05
N VAL A 187 -7.46 11.51 8.67
CA VAL A 187 -8.37 10.47 8.16
C VAL A 187 -9.60 10.42 9.05
N ILE A 188 -10.77 10.55 8.45
CA ILE A 188 -12.07 10.52 9.12
C ILE A 188 -12.81 9.28 8.64
N ALA A 189 -13.35 8.49 9.58
CA ALA A 189 -14.23 7.39 9.22
C ALA A 189 -15.65 7.91 9.03
N VAL A 190 -16.27 7.62 7.88
CA VAL A 190 -17.68 7.89 7.62
C VAL A 190 -18.38 6.61 7.13
N SER A 191 -19.65 6.48 7.43
CA SER A 191 -20.47 5.29 7.22
C SER A 191 -21.83 5.66 6.66
N LYS A 192 -22.65 4.67 6.31
CA LYS A 192 -24.02 4.91 5.82
C LYS A 192 -24.87 5.79 6.73
N LYS A 193 -24.66 5.68 8.05
CA LYS A 193 -25.41 6.46 9.05
C LYS A 193 -25.14 7.97 8.94
N ASP A 194 -23.94 8.35 8.49
CA ASP A 194 -23.52 9.75 8.37
C ASP A 194 -24.16 10.47 7.17
N PHE A 195 -24.84 9.74 6.28
CA PHE A 195 -25.52 10.26 5.10
C PHE A 195 -27.05 10.12 5.16
N VAL A 196 -27.60 9.68 6.29
CA VAL A 196 -29.06 9.68 6.55
C VAL A 196 -29.59 11.11 6.65
N LYS A 197 -28.80 12.00 7.23
CA LYS A 197 -29.04 13.45 7.24
C LYS A 197 -28.04 14.12 6.28
N PRO A 198 -28.31 15.35 5.82
CA PRO A 198 -27.34 16.12 5.05
C PRO A 198 -25.97 16.16 5.77
N PRO A 199 -24.88 15.75 5.09
CA PRO A 199 -23.54 15.79 5.68
C PRO A 199 -23.11 17.21 6.06
N SER A 200 -22.16 17.33 6.99
CA SER A 200 -21.59 18.63 7.36
C SER A 200 -20.98 19.36 6.15
N PRO A 201 -20.93 20.71 6.15
CA PRO A 201 -20.29 21.49 5.07
C PRO A 201 -18.86 21.04 4.75
N LYS A 202 -18.12 20.61 5.78
CA LYS A 202 -16.77 20.06 5.63
C LYS A 202 -16.74 18.78 4.79
N ILE A 203 -17.67 17.85 5.01
CA ILE A 203 -17.77 16.62 4.22
C ILE A 203 -18.21 16.95 2.79
N LEU A 204 -19.19 17.84 2.62
CA LEU A 204 -19.64 18.27 1.30
C LEU A 204 -18.50 18.89 0.48
N ALA A 205 -17.68 19.75 1.09
CA ALA A 205 -16.50 20.33 0.44
C ALA A 205 -15.52 19.25 -0.04
N LEU A 206 -15.21 18.25 0.81
CA LEU A 206 -14.31 17.16 0.44
C LEU A 206 -14.85 16.33 -0.74
N PHE A 207 -16.16 16.07 -0.77
CA PHE A 207 -16.81 15.38 -1.88
C PHE A 207 -16.76 16.19 -3.17
N ASN A 208 -17.01 17.50 -3.09
CA ASN A 208 -16.90 18.41 -4.23
C ASN A 208 -15.47 18.46 -4.78
N GLU A 209 -14.45 18.49 -3.92
CA GLU A 209 -13.04 18.41 -4.35
C GLU A 209 -12.72 17.09 -5.05
N MET A 210 -13.35 16.00 -4.59
CA MET A 210 -13.27 14.71 -5.25
C MET A 210 -14.14 14.65 -6.51
N GLY A 211 -14.87 15.68 -6.91
CA GLY A 211 -15.80 15.64 -8.05
C GLY A 211 -16.89 14.59 -7.89
N LEU A 212 -17.40 14.43 -6.66
CA LEU A 212 -18.42 13.46 -6.28
C LEU A 212 -19.58 14.13 -5.55
N GLU A 213 -20.78 13.59 -5.76
CA GLU A 213 -22.01 14.07 -5.12
C GLU A 213 -22.25 13.32 -3.81
N ALA A 214 -22.04 13.98 -2.67
CA ALA A 214 -22.23 13.36 -1.34
C ALA A 214 -23.63 12.75 -1.15
N ARG A 215 -24.67 13.38 -1.73
CA ARG A 215 -26.06 12.90 -1.70
C ARG A 215 -26.25 11.53 -2.37
N ALA A 216 -25.34 11.09 -3.25
CA ALA A 216 -25.42 9.75 -3.82
C ALA A 216 -25.37 8.69 -2.70
N LEU A 217 -24.58 8.92 -1.66
CA LEU A 217 -24.46 8.03 -0.50
C LEU A 217 -25.68 8.07 0.44
N ALA A 218 -26.71 8.87 0.17
CA ALA A 218 -27.99 8.72 0.86
C ALA A 218 -28.74 7.46 0.39
N ARG A 219 -28.46 6.97 -0.83
CA ARG A 219 -29.11 5.78 -1.39
C ARG A 219 -28.39 4.50 -1.00
N ALA A 220 -29.16 3.45 -0.67
CA ALA A 220 -28.61 2.20 -0.18
C ALA A 220 -27.79 1.42 -1.22
N ASP A 221 -28.18 1.48 -2.49
CA ASP A 221 -27.50 0.85 -3.62
C ASP A 221 -26.07 1.37 -3.80
N GLN A 222 -25.82 2.64 -3.46
CA GLN A 222 -24.52 3.29 -3.60
C GLN A 222 -23.47 2.84 -2.58
N TRP A 223 -23.86 2.01 -1.60
CA TRP A 223 -22.97 1.39 -0.62
C TRP A 223 -22.57 -0.04 -0.99
N VAL A 224 -23.02 -0.55 -2.15
CA VAL A 224 -22.70 -1.89 -2.62
C VAL A 224 -21.38 -1.85 -3.40
N ASN A 225 -20.49 -2.79 -3.12
CA ASN A 225 -19.30 -3.03 -3.93
C ASN A 225 -19.72 -3.73 -5.23
N THR A 226 -19.56 -3.09 -6.39
CA THR A 226 -19.86 -3.71 -7.69
C THR A 226 -18.65 -4.44 -8.27
N GLY A 227 -17.46 -4.16 -7.74
CA GLY A 227 -16.20 -4.67 -8.28
C GLY A 227 -15.81 -3.99 -9.59
N ARG A 228 -16.37 -2.80 -9.87
CA ARG A 228 -16.17 -2.07 -11.13
C ARG A 228 -15.98 -0.56 -10.95
N GLY A 229 -16.03 -0.06 -9.71
CA GLY A 229 -15.92 1.39 -9.46
C GLY A 229 -17.16 2.19 -9.90
N GLU A 230 -18.30 1.51 -10.05
CA GLU A 230 -19.53 2.12 -10.55
C GLU A 230 -20.24 2.91 -9.44
N ASN A 231 -20.17 2.43 -8.20
CA ASN A 231 -20.89 3.02 -7.08
C ASN A 231 -20.08 4.11 -6.38
N ALA A 232 -20.79 5.06 -5.76
CA ALA A 232 -20.17 6.19 -5.07
C ALA A 232 -19.17 5.74 -4.00
N ILE A 233 -19.47 4.68 -3.23
CA ILE A 233 -18.57 4.17 -2.19
C ILE A 233 -17.18 3.79 -2.70
N GLU A 234 -17.13 3.13 -3.86
CA GLU A 234 -15.88 2.70 -4.49
C GLU A 234 -15.10 3.93 -4.98
N ARG A 235 -15.77 4.82 -5.72
CA ARG A 235 -15.14 6.04 -6.26
C ARG A 235 -14.59 6.93 -5.16
N VAL A 236 -15.33 7.12 -4.06
CA VAL A 236 -14.86 7.88 -2.90
C VAL A 236 -13.63 7.22 -2.29
N ALA A 237 -13.63 5.90 -2.11
CA ALA A 237 -12.51 5.19 -1.50
C ALA A 237 -11.21 5.37 -2.31
N PHE A 238 -11.27 5.19 -3.63
CA PHE A 238 -10.11 5.37 -4.51
C PHE A 238 -9.66 6.83 -4.59
N ARG A 239 -10.58 7.79 -4.77
CA ARG A 239 -10.22 9.23 -4.83
C ARG A 239 -9.65 9.72 -3.51
N SER A 240 -10.23 9.31 -2.38
CA SER A 240 -9.76 9.64 -1.03
C SER A 240 -8.34 9.12 -0.80
N PHE A 241 -8.09 7.83 -1.04
CA PHE A 241 -6.78 7.24 -0.78
C PHE A 241 -5.72 7.71 -1.78
N THR A 242 -6.08 7.92 -3.05
CA THR A 242 -5.14 8.48 -4.04
C THR A 242 -4.72 9.90 -3.67
N ARG A 243 -5.63 10.70 -3.12
CA ARG A 243 -5.24 11.99 -2.55
C ARG A 243 -4.30 11.82 -1.36
N HIS A 244 -4.62 10.88 -0.48
CA HIS A 244 -3.84 10.60 0.72
C HIS A 244 -2.38 10.29 0.38
N GLN A 245 -2.11 9.40 -0.59
CA GLN A 245 -0.74 9.09 -1.00
C GLN A 245 0.00 10.31 -1.57
N LEU A 246 -0.68 11.16 -2.35
CA LEU A 246 -0.06 12.32 -3.00
C LEU A 246 0.32 13.36 -1.96
N GLU A 247 -0.59 13.69 -1.03
CA GLU A 247 -0.30 14.64 0.04
C GLU A 247 0.73 14.09 1.05
N VAL A 248 0.75 12.78 1.33
CA VAL A 248 1.80 12.18 2.17
C VAL A 248 3.16 12.28 1.50
N ARG A 249 3.26 11.98 0.19
CA ARG A 249 4.53 12.15 -0.53
C ARG A 249 4.97 13.62 -0.52
N LYS A 250 4.06 14.54 -0.87
CA LYS A 250 4.35 15.97 -0.93
C LYS A 250 4.79 16.55 0.41
N ASN A 251 4.08 16.22 1.49
CA ASN A 251 4.29 16.86 2.80
C ASN A 251 5.34 16.13 3.66
N LEU A 252 5.44 14.81 3.51
CA LEU A 252 6.25 13.95 4.39
C LEU A 252 7.42 13.25 3.66
N GLY A 253 7.45 13.26 2.33
CA GLY A 253 8.46 12.55 1.55
C GLY A 253 8.25 11.03 1.51
N THR A 254 7.23 10.50 2.18
CA THR A 254 6.95 9.06 2.25
C THR A 254 6.17 8.58 1.02
N HIS A 255 6.58 7.47 0.41
CA HIS A 255 5.78 6.78 -0.60
C HIS A 255 4.75 5.88 0.09
N LEU A 256 3.49 6.34 0.16
CA LEU A 256 2.37 5.53 0.63
C LEU A 256 1.79 4.73 -0.54
N PHE A 257 1.76 3.41 -0.42
CA PHE A 257 1.27 2.47 -1.42
C PHE A 257 -0.17 2.02 -1.13
N MET A 258 -1.01 2.05 -2.16
CA MET A 258 -2.35 1.46 -2.12
C MET A 258 -2.23 -0.05 -2.41
N ALA A 259 -2.53 -0.89 -1.42
CA ALA A 259 -2.55 -2.34 -1.62
C ALA A 259 -3.82 -2.74 -2.39
N VAL A 260 -3.66 -3.23 -3.62
CA VAL A 260 -4.75 -3.69 -4.50
C VAL A 260 -4.63 -5.19 -4.77
N ALA A 261 -5.75 -5.84 -5.04
CA ALA A 261 -5.89 -7.30 -5.14
C ALA A 261 -6.57 -7.78 -6.44
N SER A 262 -6.86 -6.87 -7.37
CA SER A 262 -7.46 -7.20 -8.67
C SER A 262 -7.18 -6.14 -9.73
N ASP A 263 -7.43 -6.50 -10.98
CA ASP A 263 -7.27 -5.60 -12.13
C ASP A 263 -8.21 -4.40 -12.06
N TRP A 264 -9.47 -4.60 -11.65
CA TRP A 264 -10.44 -3.50 -11.54
C TRP A 264 -10.03 -2.50 -10.46
N GLN A 265 -9.43 -2.96 -9.36
CA GLN A 265 -8.94 -2.07 -8.30
C GLN A 265 -7.75 -1.24 -8.81
N ALA A 266 -6.83 -1.87 -9.55
CA ALA A 266 -5.72 -1.16 -10.20
C ALA A 266 -6.23 -0.12 -11.20
N LYS A 267 -7.25 -0.45 -12.01
CA LYS A 267 -7.90 0.49 -12.94
C LYS A 267 -8.55 1.66 -12.21
N CYS A 268 -9.36 1.41 -11.19
CA CYS A 268 -10.01 2.48 -10.42
C CYS A 268 -9.00 3.38 -9.67
N ALA A 269 -7.90 2.82 -9.18
CA ALA A 269 -6.81 3.60 -8.59
C ALA A 269 -6.15 4.50 -9.65
N HIS A 270 -5.90 3.99 -10.86
CA HIS A 270 -5.36 4.77 -11.97
C HIS A 270 -6.31 5.89 -12.42
N ASP A 271 -7.61 5.62 -12.51
CA ASP A 271 -8.63 6.63 -12.83
C ASP A 271 -8.67 7.74 -11.76
N ALA A 272 -8.57 7.37 -10.48
CA ALA A 272 -8.51 8.33 -9.39
C ALA A 272 -7.22 9.18 -9.43
N PHE A 273 -6.09 8.60 -9.85
CA PHE A 273 -4.84 9.34 -10.04
C PHE A 273 -4.94 10.32 -11.20
N CYS A 274 -5.45 9.88 -12.35
CA CYS A 274 -5.69 10.75 -13.51
C CYS A 274 -6.62 11.92 -13.16
N PHE A 275 -7.68 11.66 -12.38
CA PHE A 275 -8.57 12.70 -11.87
C PHE A 275 -7.79 13.76 -11.07
N TRP A 276 -6.99 13.36 -10.08
CA TRP A 276 -6.26 14.32 -9.27
C TRP A 276 -5.16 15.05 -10.03
N ARG A 277 -4.47 14.37 -10.96
CA ARG A 277 -3.47 15.01 -11.83
C ARG A 277 -4.08 16.11 -12.68
N GLY A 278 -5.31 15.91 -13.18
CA GLY A 278 -6.03 16.93 -13.96
C GLY A 278 -6.62 18.05 -13.10
N GLN A 279 -7.20 17.72 -11.95
CA GLN A 279 -7.90 18.71 -11.09
C GLN A 279 -6.94 19.53 -10.22
N ARG A 280 -5.81 18.94 -9.80
CA ARG A 280 -4.83 19.56 -8.91
C ARG A 280 -3.40 19.19 -9.32
N PRO A 281 -2.86 19.76 -10.42
CA PRO A 281 -1.50 19.49 -10.87
C PRO A 281 -0.43 19.71 -9.78
N ALA A 282 -0.66 20.67 -8.87
CA ALA A 282 0.24 20.95 -7.74
C ALA A 282 0.33 19.84 -6.67
N LEU A 283 -0.50 18.79 -6.72
CA LEU A 283 -0.31 17.58 -5.93
C LEU A 283 0.78 16.68 -6.51
N CYS A 284 1.13 16.90 -7.78
CA CYS A 284 2.15 16.19 -8.54
C CYS A 284 3.37 17.04 -8.90
N ALA A 285 3.45 18.26 -8.37
CA ALA A 285 4.58 19.17 -8.50
C ALA A 285 5.48 19.11 -7.27
#